data_AF-R7FK89-F1
#
_entry.id   AF-R7FK89-F1
#
_cell.length_a   1.000
_cell.length_b   1.000
_cell.length_c   1.000
_cell.angle_alpha   90.00
_cell.angle_beta   90.00
_cell.angle_gamma   90.00
#
_symmetry.space_group_name_H-M   'P 1'
#
loop_
_entity.id
_entity.type
_entity.pdbx_description
1 polymer ?
#
loop_
_entity_poly.entity_id
_entity_poly.type
_entity_poly.pdbx_seq_one_letter_code
_entity_poly.pdbx_strand_id
1 'polypeptide(L)' 'MRICPRCKGILGERPALSRRDGKTDICSQCGLLEALEDVEKLMKTRKENKNANKDI' A
#
# COMPACT_ATOMS: atom_id res chain seq x y z
N MET A 1 14.38 13.17 15.54
CA MET A 1 13.00 12.97 15.04
C MET A 1 13.09 12.61 13.56
N ARG A 2 12.68 11.39 13.18
CA ARG A 2 12.67 11.00 11.75
C ARG A 2 11.37 11.47 11.12
N ILE A 3 11.42 11.83 9.84
CA ILE A 3 10.29 12.38 9.10
C ILE A 3 9.93 11.40 7.98
N CYS A 4 8.63 11.15 7.81
CA CYS A 4 8.12 10.31 6.74
C CYS A 4 8.44 10.95 5.37
N PRO A 5 9.16 10.27 4.47
CA PRO A 5 9.46 10.83 3.15
C PRO A 5 8.22 10.99 2.27
N ARG A 6 7.09 10.36 2.63
CA ARG A 6 5.82 10.40 1.87
C ARG A 6 4.91 11.55 2.30
N CYS A 7 4.59 11.64 3.58
CA CYS A 7 3.63 12.62 4.10
C CYS A 7 4.27 13.77 4.89
N LYS A 8 5.59 13.76 5.08
CA LYS A 8 6.33 14.71 5.93
C LYS A 8 5.90 14.74 7.40
N GLY A 9 5.10 13.76 7.84
CA GLY A 9 4.74 13.55 9.24
C GLY A 9 5.84 12.89 10.05
N ILE A 10 5.58 12.67 11.34
CA ILE A 10 6.54 12.05 12.26
C ILE A 10 6.62 10.54 11.97
N LEU A 11 7.83 10.02 11.80
CA LEU A 11 8.08 8.59 11.91
C LEU A 11 8.01 8.24 13.39
N GLY A 12 7.03 7.43 13.79
CA GLY A 12 6.96 6.90 15.15
C GLY A 12 8.13 5.98 15.48
N GLU A 13 8.21 5.53 16.73
CA GLU A 13 9.27 4.65 17.25
C GLU A 13 9.46 3.36 16.43
N ARG A 14 8.38 2.86 15.83
CA ARG A 14 8.39 1.68 14.96
C ARG A 14 7.85 2.06 13.58
N PRO A 15 8.72 2.52 12.64
CA PRO A 15 8.29 2.82 11.28
C PRO A 15 7.87 1.56 10.53
N ALA A 16 7.02 1.74 9.54
CA ALA A 16 6.66 0.68 8.60
C ALA A 16 7.62 0.70 7.40
N LEU A 17 7.94 -0.45 6.83
CA LEU A 17 8.65 -0.53 5.55
C LEU A 17 7.67 -0.31 4.39
N SER A 18 8.05 0.51 3.42
CA SER A 18 7.26 0.71 2.21
C SER A 18 7.11 -0.59 1.42
N ARG A 19 5.87 -0.89 1.00
CA ARG A 19 5.54 -2.04 0.14
C ARG A 19 6.00 -1.86 -1.30
N ARG A 20 6.35 -0.62 -1.70
CA ARG A 20 6.82 -0.30 -3.06
C ARG A 20 8.27 -0.74 -3.27
N ASP A 21 9.14 -0.42 -2.31
CA ASP A 21 10.59 -0.63 -2.45
C ASP A 21 11.17 -1.63 -1.44
N GLY A 22 10.43 -1.99 -0.38
CA GLY A 22 10.86 -2.94 0.66
C GLY A 22 12.02 -2.46 1.55
N LYS A 23 12.49 -1.21 1.36
CA LYS A 23 13.68 -0.67 2.05
C LYS A 23 13.43 0.67 2.75
N THR A 24 12.45 1.44 2.29
CA THR A 24 12.19 2.79 2.78
C THR A 24 11.32 2.75 4.03
N ASP A 25 11.83 3.29 5.14
CA ASP A 25 11.03 3.51 6.35
C ASP A 25 10.02 4.65 6.13
N ILE A 26 8.74 4.35 6.33
CA ILE A 26 7.60 5.26 6.23
C ILE A 26 6.78 5.22 7.52
N CYS A 27 5.89 6.20 7.70
CA CYS A 27 4.98 6.16 8.85
C CYS A 27 3.92 5.06 8.68
N SER A 28 3.36 4.59 9.78
CA SER A 28 2.34 3.53 9.81
C SER A 28 1.12 3.85 8.95
N GLN A 29 0.73 5.14 8.89
CA GLN A 29 -0.40 5.60 8.07
C GLN A 29 -0.11 5.46 6.57
N CYS A 30 1.09 5.86 6.12
CA CYS A 30 1.48 5.66 4.72
C CYS A 30 1.61 4.18 4.38
N GLY A 31 2.11 3.35 5.30
CA GLY A 31 2.18 1.91 5.11
C GLY A 31 0.81 1.24 4.98
N LEU A 32 -0.18 1.73 5.74
CA LEU A 32 -1.57 1.28 5.61
C LEU A 32 -2.17 1.68 4.26
N LEU A 33 -1.95 2.92 3.80
CA LEU A 33 -2.42 3.38 2.49
C LEU A 33 -1.88 2.52 1.35
N GLU A 34 -0.57 2.22 1.36
CA GLU A 34 0.03 1.33 0.36
C GLU A 34 -0.61 -0.07 0.37
N ALA A 35 -0.89 -0.61 1.56
CA ALA A 35 -1.55 -1.90 1.69
C ALA A 35 -2.99 -1.88 1.15
N LEU A 36 -3.74 -0.81 1.42
CA LEU A 36 -5.11 -0.64 0.93
C LEU A 36 -5.16 -0.50 -0.59
N GLU A 37 -4.24 0.27 -1.18
CA GLU A 37 -4.10 0.39 -2.65
C GLU A 37 -3.83 -0.96 -3.30
N ASP A 38 -3.00 -1.82 -2.69
CA ASP A 38 -2.72 -3.16 -3.20
C ASP A 38 -3.95 -4.07 -3.12
N VAL A 39 -4.70 -4.00 -2.03
CA VAL A 39 -5.97 -4.72 -1.88
C VAL A 39 -6.99 -4.24 -2.91
N GLU A 40 -7.12 -2.93 -3.11
CA GLU A 40 -8.04 -2.37 -4.09
C GLU A 40 -7.69 -2.84 -5.52
N LYS A 41 -6.41 -2.79 -5.90
CA LYS A 41 -5.93 -3.32 -7.18
C LYS A 41 -6.27 -4.80 -7.33
N LEU A 42 -5.99 -5.60 -6.31
CA LEU A 42 -6.30 -7.03 -6.31
C LEU A 42 -7.81 -7.29 -6.48
N MET A 43 -8.65 -6.51 -5.81
CA MET A 43 -10.11 -6.62 -5.95
C MET A 43 -10.60 -6.26 -7.35
N LYS A 44 -10.05 -5.21 -7.96
CA LYS A 44 -10.35 -4.82 -9.35
C LYS A 44 -9.96 -5.91 -10.34
N THR A 45 -8.73 -6.41 -10.28
CA THR A 45 -8.25 -7.49 -11.15
C THR A 45 -9.07 -8.76 -10.97
N ARG A 46 -9.46 -9.11 -9.73
CA ARG A 46 -10.36 -10.25 -9.48
C ARG A 46 -11.75 -10.07 -10.10
N LYS A 47 -12.30 -8.86 -10.05
CA LYS A 47 -13.61 -8.55 -10.66
C LYS A 47 -13.54 -8.62 -12.18
N GLU A 48 -12.49 -8.06 -12.78
CA GLU A 48 -12.22 -8.12 -14.22
C GLU A 48 -12.08 -9.58 -14.69
N ASN A 49 -11.27 -10.38 -14.01
CA ASN A 49 -11.09 -11.79 -14.33
C ASN A 49 -12.39 -12.61 -14.21
N LYS A 50 -13.23 -12.30 -13.21
CA LYS A 50 -14.56 -12.93 -13.06
C LYS A 50 -15.50 -12.55 -14.21
N ASN A 51 -15.46 -11.30 -14.66
CA ASN A 51 -16.27 -10.86 -15.78
C ASN A 51 -15.83 -11.53 -17.07
N ALA A 52 -14.52 -11.53 -17.37
CA ALA A 52 -13.97 -12.16 -18.58
C ALA A 52 -14.23 -13.68 -18.67
N ASN A 53 -14.33 -14.39 -17.53
CA ASN A 53 -14.62 -15.82 -17.50
C ASN A 53 -16.13 -16.13 -17.60
N LYS A 54 -17.01 -15.12 -17.44
CA LYS A 54 -18.46 -15.28 -17.55
C LYS A 54 -18.94 -15.26 -19.01
N ASP A 55 -18.12 -14.72 -19.91
CA ASP A 55 -18.41 -14.58 -21.33
C ASP A 55 -17.93 -15.78 -22.18
N ILE A 56 -17.50 -16.88 -21.54
CA ILE A 56 -17.09 -18.16 -22.16
C ILE A 56 -18.12 -19.24 -21.85
#